data_AF-A0A4U7EXD7-F1
#
_entry.id   AF-A0A4U7EXD7-F1
#
_cell.length_a   1.000
_cell.length_b   1.000
_cell.length_c   1.000
_cell.angle_alpha   90.00
_cell.angle_beta   90.00
_cell.angle_gamma   90.00
#
_symmetry.space_group_name_H-M   'P 1'
#
loop_
_entity.id
_entity.type
_entity.pdbx_description
1 polymer ?
#
loop_
_entity_poly.entity_id
_entity_poly.type
_entity_poly.pdbx_seq_one_letter_code
_entity_poly.pdbx_strand_id
1 'polypeptide(L)'
;MKVLGVAGPSDSGKTTTVAELASRLSAHGAVGTVKRLTHEPDIDTDGKDTARHRAAGSMYTVGLTDDGGWFGTGDQRTLSDVLDDFAIECDYAIVEGFSDSHLPKVSLGDRPVTAPEVVTAASADDLDFDEVTDIIETLPSYETPASLVTALRGSVGTSASGSIATSTVLEAELASTDNVETQVEAAERRLRSTDGVRDARVHRQQSLFDEHDDLVYVVALADGPTRANEAIGEALDQLVETV
;
A
#
# COMPACT_ATOMS: atom_id res chain seq x y z
N MET A 1 1.95 1.96 -5.13
CA MET A 1 0.61 2.63 -5.01
C MET A 1 0.73 3.99 -4.30
N LYS A 2 -0.11 5.00 -4.56
CA LYS A 2 -0.21 6.25 -3.79
C LYS A 2 -1.41 6.21 -2.82
N VAL A 3 -1.24 6.63 -1.58
CA VAL A 3 -2.31 6.56 -0.56
C VAL A 3 -2.63 7.93 0.01
N LEU A 4 -3.91 8.30 0.00
CA LEU A 4 -4.40 9.55 0.58
C LEU A 4 -5.60 9.30 1.51
N GLY A 5 -5.56 9.85 2.72
CA GLY A 5 -6.67 9.90 3.65
C GLY A 5 -7.60 11.09 3.41
N VAL A 6 -8.89 10.94 3.74
CA VAL A 6 -9.87 12.02 3.80
C VAL A 6 -10.56 11.96 5.15
N ALA A 7 -10.32 12.97 5.98
CA ALA A 7 -10.78 13.04 7.36
C ALA A 7 -11.57 14.33 7.63
N GLY A 8 -12.48 14.28 8.61
CA GLY A 8 -13.41 15.37 8.89
C GLY A 8 -14.65 14.90 9.67
N PRO A 9 -15.43 15.82 10.26
CA PRO A 9 -16.64 15.46 11.00
C PRO A 9 -17.70 14.86 10.05
N SER A 10 -18.77 14.28 10.60
CA SER A 10 -19.91 13.87 9.79
C SER A 10 -20.45 15.05 8.99
N ASP A 11 -20.98 14.78 7.81
CA ASP A 11 -21.56 15.77 6.89
C ASP A 11 -20.60 16.84 6.34
N SER A 12 -19.28 16.70 6.53
CA SER A 12 -18.28 17.61 5.93
C SER A 12 -18.02 17.39 4.44
N GLY A 13 -18.67 16.40 3.81
CA GLY A 13 -18.45 16.05 2.40
C GLY A 13 -17.34 15.02 2.13
N LYS A 14 -16.88 14.26 3.13
CA LYS A 14 -15.85 13.22 2.95
C LYS A 14 -16.20 12.22 1.85
N THR A 15 -17.40 11.62 1.90
CA THR A 15 -17.83 10.64 0.89
C THR A 15 -17.82 11.26 -0.52
N THR A 16 -18.26 12.52 -0.64
CA THR A 16 -18.23 13.27 -1.91
C THR A 16 -16.80 13.45 -2.40
N THR A 17 -15.90 13.83 -1.50
CA THR A 17 -14.47 14.01 -1.80
C THR A 17 -13.83 12.72 -2.29
N VAL A 18 -14.10 11.60 -1.60
CA VAL A 18 -13.58 10.28 -2.01
C VAL A 18 -14.12 9.86 -3.37
N ALA A 19 -15.42 10.03 -3.63
CA ALA A 19 -16.02 9.68 -4.91
C ALA A 19 -15.46 10.51 -6.07
N GLU A 20 -15.28 11.81 -5.88
CA GLU A 20 -14.72 12.72 -6.89
C GLU A 20 -13.25 12.38 -7.20
N LEU A 21 -12.43 12.19 -6.16
CA LEU A 21 -11.03 11.79 -6.32
C LEU A 21 -10.91 10.42 -7.00
N ALA A 22 -11.70 9.44 -6.59
CA ALA A 22 -11.69 8.12 -7.22
C ALA A 22 -12.09 8.20 -8.71
N SER A 23 -13.11 8.99 -9.04
CA SER A 23 -13.51 9.21 -10.43
C SER A 23 -12.38 9.81 -11.26
N ARG A 24 -11.68 10.84 -10.75
CA ARG A 24 -10.57 11.49 -11.45
C ARG A 24 -9.37 10.56 -11.62
N LEU A 25 -8.92 9.93 -10.54
CA LEU A 25 -7.74 9.06 -10.53
C LEU A 25 -7.94 7.78 -11.36
N SER A 26 -9.19 7.32 -11.52
CA SER A 26 -9.48 6.15 -12.36
C SER A 26 -9.10 6.32 -13.84
N ALA A 27 -8.93 7.57 -14.29
CA ALA A 27 -8.40 7.86 -15.63
C ALA A 27 -6.88 7.65 -15.74
N HIS A 28 -6.17 7.57 -14.62
CA HIS A 28 -4.72 7.49 -14.53
C HIS A 28 -4.22 6.11 -14.06
N GLY A 29 -5.05 5.35 -13.34
CA GLY A 29 -4.71 4.02 -12.84
C GLY A 29 -5.83 3.36 -12.05
N ALA A 30 -5.58 2.16 -11.55
CA ALA A 30 -6.54 1.42 -10.72
C ALA A 30 -6.67 2.08 -9.34
N VAL A 31 -7.90 2.22 -8.85
CA VAL A 31 -8.21 2.92 -7.60
C VAL A 31 -8.93 1.99 -6.62
N GLY A 32 -8.36 1.84 -5.43
CA GLY A 32 -9.01 1.26 -4.26
C GLY A 32 -9.60 2.35 -3.36
N THR A 33 -10.75 2.08 -2.73
CA THR A 33 -11.31 2.96 -1.70
C THR A 33 -11.61 2.20 -0.43
N VAL A 34 -11.27 2.77 0.73
CA VAL A 34 -11.60 2.21 2.04
C VAL A 34 -12.39 3.22 2.83
N LYS A 35 -13.45 2.77 3.51
CA LYS A 35 -14.22 3.62 4.42
C LYS A 35 -14.20 3.04 5.83
N ARG A 36 -13.83 3.86 6.80
CA ARG A 36 -14.03 3.53 8.21
C ARG A 36 -15.53 3.51 8.52
N LEU A 37 -16.03 2.33 8.89
CA LEU A 37 -17.38 2.17 9.39
C LEU A 37 -17.38 2.17 10.92
N THR A 38 -18.33 2.87 11.53
CA THR A 38 -18.52 2.87 12.99
C THR A 38 -19.57 1.87 13.44
N HIS A 39 -20.20 1.17 12.50
CA HIS A 39 -21.23 0.16 12.72
C HIS A 39 -21.03 -0.98 11.72
N GLU A 40 -21.58 -2.14 12.05
CA GLU A 40 -21.55 -3.29 11.16
C GLU A 40 -22.31 -2.99 9.85
N PRO A 41 -21.70 -3.23 8.67
CA PRO A 41 -22.35 -3.00 7.39
C PRO A 41 -23.28 -4.14 6.99
N ASP A 42 -24.39 -3.79 6.36
CA ASP A 42 -25.30 -4.74 5.71
C ASP A 42 -24.83 -4.99 4.26
N ILE A 43 -23.96 -5.99 4.08
CA ILE A 43 -23.30 -6.31 2.79
C ILE A 43 -23.92 -7.54 2.11
N ASP A 44 -24.67 -8.36 2.85
CA ASP A 44 -25.12 -9.67 2.40
C ASP A 44 -26.65 -9.80 2.51
N THR A 45 -27.26 -10.69 1.75
CA THR A 45 -28.71 -10.92 1.88
C THR A 45 -28.98 -11.94 2.99
N ASP A 46 -29.71 -11.53 4.01
CA ASP A 46 -30.18 -12.41 5.07
C ASP A 46 -30.81 -13.71 4.55
N GLY A 47 -30.37 -14.83 5.11
CA GLY A 47 -30.88 -16.17 4.79
C GLY A 47 -30.28 -16.83 3.54
N LYS A 48 -29.43 -16.14 2.76
CA LYS A 48 -28.65 -16.77 1.68
C LYS A 48 -27.46 -17.56 2.20
N ASP A 49 -26.83 -18.34 1.32
CA ASP A 49 -25.79 -19.31 1.69
C ASP A 49 -24.60 -18.66 2.40
N THR A 50 -24.12 -17.52 1.92
CA THR A 50 -23.01 -16.77 2.54
C THR A 50 -23.38 -16.22 3.92
N ALA A 51 -24.59 -15.67 4.09
CA ALA A 51 -25.07 -15.25 5.41
C ALA A 51 -25.19 -16.44 6.38
N ARG A 52 -25.62 -17.62 5.88
CA ARG A 52 -25.66 -18.86 6.67
C ARG A 52 -24.27 -19.37 7.04
N HIS A 53 -23.27 -19.23 6.17
CA HIS A 53 -21.87 -19.57 6.49
C HIS A 53 -21.35 -18.70 7.64
N ARG A 54 -21.59 -17.39 7.58
CA ARG A 54 -21.22 -16.44 8.64
C ARG A 54 -21.92 -16.79 9.97
N ALA A 55 -23.24 -16.99 9.94
CA ALA A 55 -24.02 -17.36 11.12
C ALA A 55 -23.60 -18.72 11.73
N ALA A 56 -23.03 -19.62 10.93
CA ALA A 56 -22.46 -20.88 11.40
C ALA A 56 -21.10 -20.73 12.10
N GLY A 57 -20.57 -19.50 12.19
CA GLY A 57 -19.30 -19.18 12.86
C GLY A 57 -18.10 -19.10 11.93
N SER A 58 -18.30 -18.92 10.61
CA SER A 58 -17.17 -18.69 9.70
C SER A 58 -16.53 -17.33 9.98
N MET A 59 -15.23 -17.32 10.29
CA MET A 59 -14.46 -16.10 10.51
C MET A 59 -14.36 -15.23 9.24
N TYR A 60 -14.34 -15.87 8.07
CA TYR A 60 -14.32 -15.22 6.76
C TYR A 60 -15.34 -15.87 5.84
N THR A 61 -16.07 -15.06 5.10
CA THR A 61 -17.02 -15.52 4.08
C THR A 61 -16.80 -14.73 2.80
N VAL A 62 -16.65 -15.44 1.69
CA VAL A 62 -16.41 -14.84 0.36
C VAL A 62 -17.40 -15.43 -0.65
N GLY A 63 -18.04 -14.56 -1.42
CA GLY A 63 -18.79 -14.93 -2.62
C GLY A 63 -17.98 -14.57 -3.87
N LEU A 64 -17.88 -15.49 -4.82
CA LEU A 64 -17.16 -15.34 -6.08
C LEU A 64 -18.06 -15.72 -7.24
N THR A 65 -18.07 -14.90 -8.28
CA THR A 65 -18.73 -15.19 -9.56
C THR A 65 -17.74 -15.77 -10.56
N ASP A 66 -18.22 -16.48 -11.57
CA ASP A 66 -17.36 -17.07 -12.61
C ASP A 66 -16.58 -16.00 -13.39
N ASP A 67 -17.11 -14.79 -13.49
CA ASP A 67 -16.49 -13.64 -14.16
C ASP A 67 -15.59 -12.80 -13.22
N GLY A 68 -15.33 -13.26 -12.00
CA GLY A 68 -14.38 -12.64 -11.05
C GLY A 68 -14.94 -11.53 -10.18
N GLY A 69 -16.22 -11.16 -10.31
CA GLY A 69 -16.90 -10.31 -9.34
C GLY A 69 -17.01 -11.00 -7.97
N TRP A 70 -16.79 -10.27 -6.89
CA TRP A 70 -16.73 -10.85 -5.54
C TRP A 70 -17.23 -9.90 -4.45
N PHE A 71 -17.56 -10.47 -3.29
CA PHE A 71 -17.72 -9.74 -2.04
C PHE A 71 -17.18 -10.59 -0.89
N GLY A 72 -16.76 -9.93 0.19
CA GLY A 72 -16.21 -10.60 1.35
C GLY A 72 -16.64 -9.93 2.65
N THR A 73 -16.78 -10.73 3.69
CA THR A 73 -16.99 -10.26 5.07
C THR A 73 -16.12 -11.09 6.00
N GLY A 74 -15.65 -10.49 7.09
CA GLY A 74 -14.93 -11.20 8.13
C GLY A 74 -14.54 -10.27 9.27
N ASP A 75 -13.85 -10.82 10.25
CA ASP A 75 -13.40 -10.09 11.42
C ASP A 75 -11.87 -9.91 11.44
N GLN A 76 -11.39 -8.98 12.27
CA GLN A 76 -9.97 -8.75 12.58
C GLN A 76 -9.10 -8.22 11.43
N ARG A 77 -9.69 -7.77 10.32
CA ARG A 77 -8.94 -7.14 9.24
C ARG A 77 -8.61 -5.69 9.59
N THR A 78 -7.36 -5.29 9.41
CA THR A 78 -6.87 -3.94 9.67
C THR A 78 -6.85 -3.09 8.40
N LEU A 79 -6.64 -1.78 8.55
CA LEU A 79 -6.42 -0.91 7.38
C LEU A 79 -5.12 -1.29 6.64
N SER A 80 -4.07 -1.68 7.36
CA SER A 80 -2.81 -2.12 6.75
C SER A 80 -3.02 -3.33 5.84
N ASP A 81 -3.78 -4.33 6.29
CA ASP A 81 -4.07 -5.53 5.49
C ASP A 81 -4.79 -5.16 4.17
N VAL A 82 -5.68 -4.17 4.20
CA VAL A 82 -6.41 -3.71 3.01
C VAL A 82 -5.49 -2.93 2.06
N LEU A 83 -4.62 -2.07 2.60
CA LEU A 83 -3.64 -1.34 1.78
C LEU A 83 -2.60 -2.27 1.16
N ASP A 84 -2.21 -3.33 1.85
CA ASP A 84 -1.28 -4.33 1.33
C ASP A 84 -1.85 -5.08 0.12
N ASP A 85 -3.13 -5.45 0.18
CA ASP A 85 -3.83 -6.05 -0.96
C ASP A 85 -3.97 -5.04 -2.11
N PHE A 86 -4.35 -3.78 -1.81
CA PHE A 86 -4.41 -2.73 -2.82
C PHE A 86 -3.05 -2.44 -3.46
N ALA A 87 -1.94 -2.54 -2.72
CA ALA A 87 -0.61 -2.27 -3.27
C ALA A 87 -0.25 -3.18 -4.46
N ILE A 88 -0.86 -4.37 -4.55
CA ILE A 88 -0.62 -5.34 -5.62
C ILE A 88 -1.40 -4.97 -6.89
N GLU A 89 -2.61 -4.42 -6.75
CA GLU A 89 -3.58 -4.30 -7.84
C GLU A 89 -3.95 -2.84 -8.19
N CYS A 90 -3.70 -1.90 -7.28
CA CYS A 90 -4.11 -0.51 -7.39
C CYS A 90 -2.90 0.43 -7.50
N ASP A 91 -3.07 1.46 -8.31
CA ASP A 91 -2.13 2.57 -8.42
C ASP A 91 -2.41 3.62 -7.33
N TYR A 92 -3.68 3.75 -6.90
CA TYR A 92 -4.13 4.70 -5.89
C TYR A 92 -5.04 4.06 -4.83
N ALA A 93 -4.96 4.53 -3.59
CA ALA A 93 -5.90 4.22 -2.53
C ALA A 93 -6.40 5.48 -1.83
N ILE A 94 -7.74 5.64 -1.74
CA ILE A 94 -8.38 6.75 -1.03
C ILE A 94 -9.09 6.22 0.21
N VAL A 95 -8.71 6.74 1.38
CA VAL A 95 -9.14 6.23 2.69
C VAL A 95 -10.05 7.26 3.38
N GLU A 96 -11.35 6.98 3.47
CA GLU A 96 -12.30 7.79 4.25
C GLU A 96 -12.21 7.45 5.74
N GLY A 97 -11.91 8.44 6.58
CA GLY A 97 -11.84 8.27 8.03
C GLY A 97 -10.40 8.17 8.53
N PHE A 98 -10.15 7.25 9.46
CA PHE A 98 -8.82 7.00 10.06
C PHE A 98 -8.04 8.28 10.41
N SER A 99 -8.73 9.27 11.00
CA SER A 99 -8.20 10.60 11.33
C SER A 99 -6.95 10.58 12.21
N ASP A 100 -6.78 9.48 12.93
CA ASP A 100 -5.71 9.15 13.85
C ASP A 100 -4.48 8.53 13.17
N SER A 101 -4.59 8.02 11.93
CA SER A 101 -3.46 7.45 11.18
C SER A 101 -2.44 8.49 10.71
N HIS A 102 -1.24 8.07 10.34
CA HIS A 102 -0.20 8.92 9.74
C HIS A 102 -0.30 9.05 8.21
N LEU A 103 -1.41 8.64 7.62
CA LEU A 103 -1.65 8.84 6.19
C LEU A 103 -1.57 10.34 5.82
N PRO A 104 -0.90 10.72 4.71
CA PRO A 104 -1.12 12.03 4.11
C PRO A 104 -2.61 12.22 3.88
N LYS A 105 -3.18 13.34 4.32
CA LYS A 105 -4.64 13.48 4.32
C LYS A 105 -5.15 14.86 3.97
N VAL A 106 -6.31 14.86 3.31
CA VAL A 106 -7.19 16.02 3.17
C VAL A 106 -8.04 16.11 4.43
N SER A 107 -8.02 17.27 5.07
CA SER A 107 -8.74 17.58 6.31
C SER A 107 -9.92 18.49 6.00
N LEU A 108 -11.13 18.04 6.34
CA LEU A 108 -12.37 18.78 6.12
C LEU A 108 -12.95 19.26 7.45
N GLY A 109 -13.24 20.55 7.54
CA GLY A 109 -13.74 21.21 8.75
C GLY A 109 -12.74 21.21 9.90
N ASP A 110 -13.24 21.44 11.12
CA ASP A 110 -12.38 21.68 12.30
C ASP A 110 -12.07 20.41 13.13
N ARG A 111 -12.13 19.22 12.53
CA ARG A 111 -11.81 17.97 13.25
C ARG A 111 -10.28 17.83 13.36
N PRO A 112 -9.71 17.63 14.57
CA PRO A 112 -8.29 17.32 14.69
C PRO A 112 -7.95 16.02 13.97
N VAL A 113 -6.83 16.04 13.25
CA VAL A 113 -6.28 14.88 12.56
C VAL A 113 -4.79 14.76 12.86
N THR A 114 -4.27 13.54 12.84
CA THR A 114 -2.84 13.28 12.96
C THR A 114 -2.14 13.78 11.69
N ALA A 115 -0.95 14.38 11.81
CA ALA A 115 -0.16 14.82 10.66
C ALA A 115 0.30 13.61 9.79
N PRO A 116 0.56 13.80 8.49
CA PRO A 116 0.58 15.07 7.76
C PRO A 116 -0.75 15.43 7.09
N GLU A 117 -1.18 16.68 7.28
CA GLU A 117 -2.25 17.30 6.48
C GLU A 117 -1.65 17.86 5.19
N VAL A 118 -2.15 17.42 4.05
CA VAL A 118 -1.68 17.92 2.73
C VAL A 118 -2.53 19.06 2.21
N VAL A 119 -3.84 19.05 2.53
CA VAL A 119 -4.81 20.09 2.18
C VAL A 119 -5.83 20.19 3.30
N THR A 120 -6.27 21.41 3.63
CA THR A 120 -7.35 21.67 4.58
C THR A 120 -8.42 22.54 3.93
N ALA A 121 -9.68 22.17 4.08
CA ALA A 121 -10.82 22.92 3.56
C ALA A 121 -12.01 22.88 4.54
N ALA A 122 -12.92 23.85 4.48
CA ALA A 122 -14.09 23.85 5.35
C ALA A 122 -15.09 22.74 4.97
N SER A 123 -15.23 22.46 3.67
CA SER A 123 -16.09 21.42 3.12
C SER A 123 -15.54 20.91 1.78
N ALA A 124 -16.16 19.86 1.24
CA ALA A 124 -15.81 19.36 -0.09
C ALA A 124 -16.00 20.40 -1.22
N ASP A 125 -16.93 21.34 -1.07
CA ASP A 125 -17.20 22.37 -2.09
C ASP A 125 -16.08 23.42 -2.16
N ASP A 126 -15.25 23.50 -1.12
CA ASP A 126 -14.13 24.44 -1.03
C ASP A 126 -12.80 23.82 -1.51
N LEU A 127 -12.79 22.56 -1.95
CA LEU A 127 -11.60 21.88 -2.44
C LEU A 127 -11.35 22.17 -3.93
N ASP A 128 -10.09 22.44 -4.27
CA ASP A 128 -9.60 22.30 -5.64
C ASP A 128 -9.16 20.85 -5.86
N PHE A 129 -10.02 20.08 -6.54
CA PHE A 129 -9.74 18.67 -6.80
C PHE A 129 -8.59 18.43 -7.77
N ASP A 130 -8.27 19.39 -8.66
CA ASP A 130 -7.13 19.26 -9.57
C ASP A 130 -5.82 19.41 -8.76
N GLU A 131 -5.77 20.38 -7.84
CA GLU A 131 -4.64 20.54 -6.92
C GLU A 131 -4.45 19.29 -6.04
N VAL A 132 -5.53 18.73 -5.49
CA VAL A 132 -5.45 17.51 -4.67
C VAL A 132 -4.93 16.34 -5.49
N THR A 133 -5.39 16.17 -6.74
CA THR A 133 -4.88 15.12 -7.64
C THR A 133 -3.39 15.30 -7.93
N ASP A 134 -2.93 16.52 -8.21
CA ASP A 134 -1.50 16.81 -8.42
C ASP A 134 -0.66 16.48 -7.18
N ILE A 135 -1.18 16.77 -5.98
CA ILE A 135 -0.51 16.41 -4.71
C ILE A 135 -0.38 14.89 -4.59
N ILE A 136 -1.43 14.12 -4.91
CA ILE A 136 -1.42 12.65 -4.81
C ILE A 136 -0.28 12.04 -5.65
N GLU A 137 -0.04 12.57 -6.85
CA GLU A 137 1.03 12.11 -7.74
C GLU A 137 2.43 12.29 -7.12
N THR A 138 2.60 13.30 -6.27
CA THR A 138 3.87 13.60 -5.60
C THR A 138 4.10 12.81 -4.30
N LEU A 139 3.07 12.13 -3.78
CA LEU A 139 3.19 11.38 -2.53
C LEU A 139 4.21 10.23 -2.68
N PRO A 140 4.90 9.83 -1.61
CA PRO A 140 5.68 8.59 -1.61
C PRO A 140 4.81 7.38 -2.00
N SER A 141 5.41 6.43 -2.70
CA SER A 141 4.71 5.18 -3.02
C SER A 141 4.66 4.27 -1.78
N TYR A 142 3.45 3.78 -1.48
CA TYR A 142 3.23 2.62 -0.63
C TYR A 142 3.45 1.35 -1.45
N GLU A 143 4.39 0.54 -1.01
CA GLU A 143 4.77 -0.72 -1.63
C GLU A 143 4.80 -1.84 -0.58
N THR A 144 4.65 -3.07 -1.03
CA THR A 144 4.84 -4.28 -0.25
C THR A 144 5.81 -5.21 -0.99
N PRO A 145 6.37 -6.25 -0.35
CA PRO A 145 7.14 -7.24 -1.08
C PRO A 145 6.35 -7.83 -2.26
N ALA A 146 5.05 -8.06 -2.10
CA ALA A 146 4.19 -8.60 -3.15
C ALA A 146 3.99 -7.62 -4.32
N SER A 147 3.81 -6.32 -4.05
CA SER A 147 3.70 -5.30 -5.11
C SER A 147 5.01 -5.18 -5.90
N LEU A 148 6.15 -5.16 -5.21
CA LEU A 148 7.48 -5.09 -5.84
C LEU A 148 7.78 -6.33 -6.69
N VAL A 149 7.40 -7.52 -6.21
CA VAL A 149 7.50 -8.76 -6.98
C VAL A 149 6.66 -8.70 -8.25
N THR A 150 5.44 -8.17 -8.16
CA THR A 150 4.55 -7.99 -9.31
C THR A 150 5.16 -7.03 -10.33
N ALA A 151 5.68 -5.89 -9.87
CA ALA A 151 6.38 -4.92 -10.71
C ALA A 151 7.60 -5.53 -11.43
N LEU A 152 8.41 -6.32 -10.73
CA LEU A 152 9.60 -6.98 -11.29
C LEU A 152 9.25 -8.05 -12.32
N ARG A 153 8.16 -8.79 -12.11
CA ARG A 153 7.66 -9.74 -13.12
C ARG A 153 7.18 -9.02 -14.36
N GLY A 154 6.56 -7.84 -14.21
CA GLY A 154 6.15 -6.99 -15.31
C GLY A 154 7.33 -6.47 -16.15
N SER A 155 8.47 -6.14 -15.53
CA SER A 155 9.62 -5.54 -16.23
C SER A 155 10.38 -6.50 -17.15
N VAL A 156 10.37 -7.81 -16.88
CA VAL A 156 11.16 -8.80 -17.61
C VAL A 156 10.33 -9.63 -18.62
N GLY A 157 9.01 -9.42 -18.67
CA GLY A 157 8.11 -10.05 -19.62
C GLY A 157 7.78 -11.53 -19.31
N THR A 158 6.72 -12.06 -19.94
CA THR A 158 6.09 -13.35 -19.61
C THR A 158 6.90 -14.61 -19.96
N SER A 159 8.02 -14.49 -20.67
CA SER A 159 8.83 -15.64 -21.13
C SER A 159 10.16 -15.82 -20.40
N ALA A 160 10.44 -15.01 -19.39
CA ALA A 160 11.71 -15.05 -18.69
C ALA A 160 11.70 -16.10 -17.56
N SER A 161 12.38 -17.23 -17.77
CA SER A 161 12.71 -18.20 -16.71
C SER A 161 13.66 -17.53 -15.71
N GLY A 162 13.21 -17.27 -14.48
CA GLY A 162 14.02 -16.63 -13.44
C GLY A 162 13.47 -16.93 -12.05
N SER A 163 14.24 -16.63 -11.02
CA SER A 163 13.85 -16.81 -9.63
C SER A 163 13.86 -15.48 -8.90
N ILE A 164 12.89 -15.33 -8.01
CA ILE A 164 12.74 -14.14 -7.18
C ILE A 164 13.09 -14.50 -5.75
N ALA A 165 13.89 -13.67 -5.12
CA ALA A 165 14.09 -13.68 -3.68
C ALA A 165 13.61 -12.33 -3.12
N THR A 166 13.16 -12.33 -1.88
CA THR A 166 12.71 -11.15 -1.14
C THR A 166 13.30 -11.20 0.26
N SER A 167 13.67 -10.05 0.81
CA SER A 167 13.98 -9.87 2.23
C SER A 167 13.33 -8.59 2.75
N THR A 168 13.00 -8.59 4.04
CA THR A 168 12.49 -7.42 4.77
C THR A 168 13.41 -7.18 5.95
N VAL A 169 13.82 -5.93 6.13
CA VAL A 169 14.70 -5.50 7.22
C VAL A 169 14.02 -4.34 7.94
N LEU A 170 14.16 -4.24 9.26
CA LEU A 170 13.76 -3.05 10.00
C LEU A 170 14.72 -1.92 9.67
N GLU A 171 14.23 -0.70 9.42
CA GLU A 171 15.11 0.45 9.17
C GLU A 171 16.10 0.69 10.32
N ALA A 172 15.69 0.37 11.55
CA ALA A 172 16.54 0.46 12.74
C ALA A 172 17.77 -0.46 12.72
N GLU A 173 17.81 -1.49 11.86
CA GLU A 173 18.94 -2.42 11.71
C GLU A 173 19.94 -1.96 10.63
N LEU A 174 19.61 -0.93 9.85
CA LEU A 174 20.51 -0.41 8.83
C LEU A 174 21.77 0.18 9.46
N ALA A 175 22.89 0.03 8.76
CA ALA A 175 24.16 0.61 9.18
C ALA A 175 24.02 2.13 9.34
N SER A 176 24.57 2.68 10.43
CA SER A 176 24.42 4.08 10.75
C SER A 176 24.99 4.97 9.64
N THR A 177 24.14 5.82 9.07
CA THR A 177 24.48 6.79 8.03
C THR A 177 23.72 8.09 8.27
N ASP A 178 24.18 9.17 7.65
CA ASP A 178 23.48 10.46 7.67
C ASP A 178 22.16 10.42 6.87
N ASN A 179 21.95 9.46 5.95
CA ASN A 179 20.77 9.39 5.10
C ASN A 179 20.41 7.98 4.59
N VAL A 180 19.30 7.42 5.10
CA VAL A 180 18.74 6.10 4.71
C VAL A 180 18.37 6.02 3.24
N GLU A 181 17.82 7.10 2.66
CA GLU A 181 17.44 7.12 1.24
C GLU A 181 18.66 6.90 0.35
N THR A 182 19.78 7.55 0.68
CA THR A 182 21.03 7.39 -0.06
C THR A 182 21.55 5.95 0.01
N GLN A 183 21.38 5.29 1.16
CA GLN A 183 21.74 3.88 1.32
C GLN A 183 20.87 2.96 0.48
N VAL A 184 19.56 3.15 0.51
CA VAL A 184 18.57 2.38 -0.25
C VAL A 184 18.84 2.49 -1.74
N GLU A 185 19.01 3.71 -2.26
CA GLU A 185 19.35 3.94 -3.68
C GLU A 185 20.68 3.29 -4.07
N ALA A 186 21.69 3.38 -3.21
CA ALA A 186 23.00 2.81 -3.47
C ALA A 186 22.96 1.27 -3.45
N ALA A 187 22.21 0.67 -2.53
CA ALA A 187 22.01 -0.77 -2.45
C ALA A 187 21.26 -1.29 -3.68
N GLU A 188 20.19 -0.61 -4.11
CA GLU A 188 19.48 -0.98 -5.33
C GLU A 188 20.38 -0.93 -6.57
N ARG A 189 21.12 0.15 -6.74
CA ARG A 189 22.04 0.33 -7.88
C ARG A 189 23.07 -0.78 -7.94
N ARG A 190 23.64 -1.17 -6.79
CA ARG A 190 24.60 -2.28 -6.70
C ARG A 190 23.94 -3.60 -7.04
N LEU A 191 22.80 -3.91 -6.41
CA LEU A 191 22.08 -5.16 -6.61
C LEU A 191 21.68 -5.36 -8.08
N ARG A 192 21.23 -4.31 -8.76
CA ARG A 192 20.94 -4.35 -10.20
C ARG A 192 22.19 -4.54 -11.08
N SER A 193 23.36 -4.14 -10.59
CA SER A 193 24.63 -4.28 -11.32
C SER A 193 25.30 -5.63 -11.13
N THR A 194 24.79 -6.47 -10.22
CA THR A 194 25.43 -7.75 -9.91
C THR A 194 25.13 -8.79 -10.99
N ASP A 195 26.17 -9.48 -11.48
CA ASP A 195 26.04 -10.47 -12.54
C ASP A 195 24.96 -11.51 -12.24
N GLY A 196 24.12 -11.82 -13.24
CA GLY A 196 23.01 -12.76 -13.11
C GLY A 196 21.77 -12.23 -12.38
N VAL A 197 21.77 -10.97 -11.92
CA VAL A 197 20.56 -10.23 -11.53
C VAL A 197 20.00 -9.52 -12.76
N ARG A 198 18.71 -9.69 -13.02
CA ARG A 198 18.01 -9.10 -14.17
C ARG A 198 17.32 -7.81 -13.83
N ASP A 199 16.69 -7.78 -12.66
CA ASP A 199 16.09 -6.59 -12.10
C ASP A 199 16.07 -6.71 -10.57
N ALA A 200 16.06 -5.57 -9.89
CA ALA A 200 16.00 -5.52 -8.44
C ALA A 200 15.40 -4.21 -7.96
N ARG A 201 14.79 -4.24 -6.77
CA ARG A 201 14.32 -3.07 -6.04
C ARG A 201 14.80 -3.12 -4.60
N VAL A 202 15.20 -1.96 -4.09
CA VAL A 202 15.33 -1.73 -2.65
C VAL A 202 14.43 -0.55 -2.34
N HIS A 203 13.46 -0.76 -1.45
CA HIS A 203 12.43 0.24 -1.18
C HIS A 203 12.31 0.47 0.31
N ARG A 204 12.35 1.74 0.71
CA ARG A 204 12.01 2.15 2.07
C ARG A 204 10.51 2.37 2.16
N GLN A 205 9.84 1.55 2.95
CA GLN A 205 8.44 1.72 3.28
C GLN A 205 8.31 2.42 4.63
N GLN A 206 7.90 3.69 4.59
CA GLN A 206 7.55 4.41 5.81
C GLN A 206 6.29 3.83 6.43
N SER A 207 6.26 3.73 7.75
CA SER A 207 5.05 3.36 8.46
C SER A 207 3.99 4.42 8.29
N LEU A 208 2.81 3.99 7.83
CA LEU A 208 1.63 4.84 7.75
C LEU A 208 0.78 4.79 9.05
N PHE A 209 1.27 4.08 10.07
CA PHE A 209 0.56 3.75 11.31
C PHE A 209 1.46 3.93 12.54
N ASP A 210 0.91 4.40 13.67
CA ASP A 210 1.66 4.81 14.88
C ASP A 210 2.48 3.70 15.57
N GLU A 211 2.38 2.44 15.14
CA GLU A 211 2.90 1.27 15.88
C GLU A 211 3.96 0.42 15.15
N HIS A 212 4.40 0.84 13.96
CA HIS A 212 5.35 0.06 13.16
C HIS A 212 6.61 0.85 12.83
N ASP A 213 7.75 0.17 12.91
CA ASP A 213 9.02 0.68 12.40
C ASP A 213 8.97 0.77 10.87
N ASP A 214 9.66 1.76 10.30
CA ASP A 214 9.90 1.81 8.87
C ASP A 214 10.62 0.53 8.42
N LEU A 215 10.26 0.03 7.24
CA LEU A 215 10.79 -1.22 6.69
C LEU A 215 11.61 -0.95 5.43
N VAL A 216 12.61 -1.78 5.20
CA VAL A 216 13.32 -1.84 3.91
C VAL A 216 13.05 -3.19 3.26
N TYR A 217 12.43 -3.14 2.09
CA TYR A 217 12.22 -4.31 1.25
C TYR A 217 13.33 -4.44 0.23
N VAL A 218 13.93 -5.62 0.13
CA VAL A 218 14.93 -5.97 -0.88
C VAL A 218 14.34 -7.07 -1.74
N VAL A 219 14.19 -6.83 -3.04
CA VAL A 219 13.64 -7.81 -3.99
C VAL A 219 14.58 -7.93 -5.18
N ALA A 220 14.95 -9.17 -5.52
CA ALA A 220 15.83 -9.45 -6.66
C ALA A 220 15.21 -10.53 -7.56
N LEU A 221 15.18 -10.26 -8.86
CA LEU A 221 14.89 -11.24 -9.91
C LEU A 221 16.21 -11.62 -10.60
N ALA A 222 16.58 -12.90 -10.49
CA ALA A 222 17.84 -13.42 -11.02
C ALA A 222 17.62 -14.63 -11.94
N ASP A 223 18.71 -15.07 -12.57
CA ASP A 223 18.71 -16.21 -13.51
C ASP A 223 18.28 -17.54 -12.88
N GLY A 224 18.47 -17.70 -11.56
CA GLY A 224 18.11 -18.91 -10.82
C GLY A 224 18.04 -18.68 -9.31
N PRO A 225 17.54 -19.66 -8.55
CA PRO A 225 17.23 -19.48 -7.13
C PRO A 225 18.49 -19.29 -6.29
N THR A 226 19.56 -20.02 -6.58
CA THR A 226 20.86 -19.84 -5.89
C THR A 226 21.36 -18.41 -6.04
N ARG A 227 21.38 -17.91 -7.28
CA ARG A 227 21.84 -16.55 -7.55
C ARG A 227 20.97 -15.47 -6.92
N ALA A 228 19.64 -15.65 -6.93
CA ALA A 228 18.72 -14.71 -6.29
C ALA A 228 18.98 -14.58 -4.78
N ASN A 229 19.19 -15.72 -4.09
CA ASN A 229 19.47 -15.73 -2.66
C ASN A 229 20.86 -15.17 -2.33
N GLU A 230 21.89 -15.51 -3.13
CA GLU A 230 23.23 -14.94 -2.98
C GLU A 230 23.21 -13.42 -3.15
N ALA A 231 22.52 -12.90 -4.16
CA ALA A 231 22.43 -11.47 -4.42
C ALA A 231 21.77 -10.70 -3.27
N ILE A 232 20.70 -11.26 -2.68
CA ILE A 232 20.07 -10.68 -1.50
C ILE A 232 21.01 -10.75 -0.30
N GLY A 233 21.66 -11.87 -0.04
CA GLY A 233 22.63 -11.98 1.06
C GLY A 233 23.73 -10.92 0.96
N GLU A 234 24.34 -10.78 -0.22
CA GLU A 234 25.35 -9.75 -0.52
C GLU A 234 24.83 -8.32 -0.29
N ALA A 235 23.56 -8.05 -0.60
CA ALA A 235 22.94 -6.75 -0.39
C ALA A 235 22.66 -6.49 1.09
N LEU A 236 22.21 -7.51 1.83
CA LEU A 236 21.93 -7.42 3.27
C LEU A 236 23.22 -7.20 4.08
N ASP A 237 24.29 -7.93 3.77
CA ASP A 237 25.60 -7.78 4.42
C ASP A 237 26.18 -6.36 4.29
N GLN A 238 25.73 -5.60 3.27
CA GLN A 238 26.14 -4.21 3.05
C GLN A 238 25.17 -3.18 3.65
N LEU A 239 23.89 -3.55 3.79
CA LEU A 239 22.83 -2.68 4.31
C LEU A 239 22.81 -2.68 5.84
N VAL A 240 23.01 -3.86 6.44
CA VAL A 240 22.85 -4.09 7.88
C VAL A 240 24.20 -3.99 8.58
N GLU A 241 24.21 -3.40 9.77
CA GLU A 241 25.36 -3.49 10.66
C GLU A 241 25.56 -4.94 11.10
N THR A 242 26.60 -5.61 10.58
CA THR A 242 26.91 -6.97 11.03
C THR A 242 27.38 -6.91 12.49
N VAL A 243 26.60 -7.49 13.40
CA VAL A 243 26.96 -7.65 14.83
C VAL A 243 28.07 -8.67 15.01
#